data_AF-A0A8H8UAR2-F1
#
_entry.id   AF-A0A8H8UAR2-F1
#
_cell.length_a   1.000
_cell.length_b   1.000
_cell.length_c   1.000
_cell.angle_alpha   90.00
_cell.angle_beta   90.00
_cell.angle_gamma   90.00
#
_symmetry.space_group_name_H-M   'P 1'
#
loop_
_entity.id
_entity.type
_entity.pdbx_description
1 polymer ?
#
loop_
_entity_poly.entity_id
_entity_poly.type
_entity_poly.pdbx_seq_one_letter_code
_entity_poly.pdbx_strand_id
1 'polypeptide(L)'
;MPRSSLPTLIGLRATTAPVPSLASTFLISNFIYAYVILSTRFIKRRYEFDHNDSPREDVASMGREGKLSAQQLAMVKRWEGAHTNAVEGYTVFVAGVLLGLHAGVPTQTLNGLMAIYSLARIGFGISYIAIQSKEKSWLRTLFWWTGNISCITMMVRAGKKIIGIEHSSSVTEDDSMIQRKTQKM
;
A
#
# COMPACT_ATOMS: atom_id res chain seq x y z
N MET A 1 -21.18 -8.79 -20.06
CA MET A 1 -19.75 -8.51 -20.31
C MET A 1 -18.93 -9.69 -19.77
N PRO A 2 -17.98 -10.25 -20.54
CA PRO A 2 -17.11 -11.31 -20.03
C PRO A 2 -16.31 -10.80 -18.82
N ARG A 3 -16.30 -11.56 -17.72
CA ARG A 3 -15.55 -11.22 -16.50
C ARG A 3 -14.06 -11.47 -16.75
N SER A 4 -13.23 -10.43 -16.62
CA SER A 4 -11.77 -10.59 -16.64
C SER A 4 -11.32 -11.43 -15.44
N SER A 5 -10.39 -12.36 -15.66
CA SER A 5 -9.83 -13.19 -14.59
C SER A 5 -8.98 -12.36 -13.61
N LEU A 6 -8.88 -12.78 -12.34
CA LEU A 6 -8.09 -12.07 -11.32
C LEU A 6 -6.64 -11.81 -11.75
N PRO A 7 -5.88 -12.78 -12.31
CA PRO A 7 -4.51 -12.53 -12.79
C PRO A 7 -4.45 -11.43 -13.86
N THR A 8 -5.47 -11.32 -14.71
CA THR A 8 -5.57 -10.24 -15.70
C THR A 8 -5.83 -8.89 -15.02
N LEU A 9 -6.76 -8.85 -14.06
CA LEU A 9 -7.15 -7.63 -13.36
C LEU A 9 -5.98 -6.98 -12.62
N ILE A 10 -5.10 -7.77 -12.00
CA ILE A 10 -3.95 -7.27 -11.23
C ILE A 10 -2.62 -7.23 -12.03
N GLY A 11 -2.67 -7.51 -13.34
CA GLY A 11 -1.49 -7.38 -14.20
C GLY A 11 -0.49 -8.53 -14.20
N LEU A 12 -0.85 -9.69 -13.64
CA LEU A 12 -0.05 -10.92 -13.74
C LEU A 12 -0.22 -11.64 -15.08
N ARG A 13 -1.26 -11.30 -15.86
CA ARG A 13 -1.48 -11.82 -17.23
C ARG A 13 -1.75 -10.67 -18.19
N ALA A 14 -0.93 -10.57 -19.24
CA ALA A 14 -1.12 -9.59 -20.31
C ALA A 14 -2.47 -9.77 -21.01
N THR A 15 -3.10 -8.67 -21.40
CA THR A 15 -4.33 -8.67 -22.19
C THR A 15 -4.39 -7.43 -23.07
N THR A 16 -5.01 -7.57 -24.24
CA THR A 16 -5.36 -6.45 -25.13
C THR A 16 -6.77 -5.94 -24.86
N ALA A 17 -7.56 -6.66 -24.06
CA ALA A 17 -8.90 -6.24 -23.69
C ALA A 17 -8.85 -5.11 -22.65
N PRO A 18 -9.80 -4.16 -22.67
CA PRO A 18 -9.91 -3.15 -21.63
C PRO A 18 -10.05 -3.77 -20.25
N VAL A 19 -9.18 -3.35 -19.31
CA VAL A 19 -9.21 -3.79 -17.91
C VAL A 19 -9.87 -2.70 -17.06
N PRO A 20 -10.91 -3.03 -16.25
CA PRO A 20 -11.54 -2.05 -15.38
C PRO A 20 -10.61 -1.61 -14.25
N SER A 21 -10.75 -0.35 -13.82
CA SER A 21 -10.00 0.19 -12.69
C SER A 21 -10.54 -0.34 -11.37
N LEU A 22 -9.64 -0.81 -10.51
CA LEU A 22 -9.96 -1.27 -9.15
C LEU A 22 -9.66 -0.21 -8.08
N ALA A 23 -9.40 1.04 -8.49
CA ALA A 23 -8.95 2.09 -7.58
C ALA A 23 -9.89 2.31 -6.39
N SER A 24 -11.20 2.48 -6.64
CA SER A 24 -12.18 2.67 -5.55
C SER A 24 -12.18 1.51 -4.57
N THR A 25 -12.12 0.27 -5.08
CA THR A 25 -12.05 -0.93 -4.25
C THR A 25 -10.82 -0.91 -3.34
N PHE A 26 -9.64 -0.62 -3.90
CA PHE A 26 -8.41 -0.57 -3.12
C PHE A 26 -8.35 0.62 -2.14
N LEU A 27 -8.86 1.79 -2.53
CA LEU A 27 -8.93 2.97 -1.66
C LEU A 27 -9.83 2.69 -0.44
N ILE A 28 -11.01 2.11 -0.65
CA ILE A 28 -11.94 1.74 0.43
C ILE A 28 -11.35 0.62 1.30
N SER A 29 -10.77 -0.41 0.68
CA SER A 29 -10.23 -1.56 1.41
C SER A 29 -9.06 -1.14 2.31
N ASN A 30 -8.14 -0.30 1.82
CA ASN A 30 -7.03 0.20 2.61
C ASN A 30 -7.47 1.23 3.66
N PHE A 31 -8.54 1.99 3.42
CA PHE A 31 -9.16 2.83 4.44
C PHE A 31 -9.68 1.97 5.60
N ILE A 32 -10.49 0.96 5.30
CA ILE A 32 -11.04 0.04 6.31
C ILE A 32 -9.89 -0.64 7.06
N TYR A 33 -8.86 -1.09 6.35
CA TYR A 33 -7.69 -1.70 6.98
C TYR A 33 -6.99 -0.75 7.97
N ALA A 34 -6.65 0.47 7.54
CA ALA A 34 -5.89 1.41 8.36
C ALA A 34 -6.73 1.97 9.51
N TYR A 35 -7.95 2.42 9.24
CA TYR A 35 -8.77 3.18 10.19
C TYR A 35 -9.68 2.31 11.05
N VAL A 36 -10.07 1.12 10.57
CA VAL A 36 -10.99 0.23 11.29
C VAL A 36 -10.24 -0.98 11.84
N ILE A 37 -9.63 -1.81 10.98
CA ILE A 37 -9.03 -3.10 11.40
C ILE A 37 -7.85 -2.88 12.34
N LEU A 38 -6.92 -1.97 12.00
CA LEU A 38 -5.78 -1.67 12.86
C LEU A 38 -6.10 -0.73 14.01
N SER A 39 -7.33 -0.23 14.12
CA SER A 39 -7.71 0.67 15.22
C SER A 39 -7.42 0.04 16.58
N THR A 40 -6.71 0.79 17.43
CA THR A 40 -6.44 0.35 18.80
C THR A 40 -7.67 0.38 19.69
N ARG A 41 -8.78 0.99 19.25
CA ARG A 41 -10.02 1.07 20.04
C ARG A 41 -10.53 -0.31 20.46
N PHE A 42 -10.45 -1.31 19.57
CA PHE A 42 -10.90 -2.67 19.91
C PHE A 42 -10.09 -3.28 21.05
N ILE A 43 -8.75 -3.13 21.00
CA ILE A 43 -7.88 -3.70 22.05
C ILE A 43 -7.99 -2.90 23.35
N LYS A 44 -8.14 -1.57 23.27
CA LYS A 44 -8.35 -0.70 24.44
C LYS A 44 -9.66 -1.04 25.16
N ARG A 45 -10.75 -1.28 24.41
CA ARG A 45 -12.03 -1.76 24.95
C ARG A 45 -11.91 -3.13 25.60
N ARG A 46 -11.19 -4.06 24.97
CA ARG A 46 -11.01 -5.43 25.50
C ARG A 46 -10.32 -5.45 26.87
N TYR A 47 -9.49 -4.45 27.15
CA TYR A 47 -8.77 -4.27 28.41
C TYR A 47 -9.37 -3.16 29.29
N GLU A 48 -10.55 -2.65 28.95
CA GLU A 48 -11.32 -1.71 29.77
C GLU A 48 -10.60 -0.39 30.08
N PHE A 49 -9.84 0.14 29.11
CA PHE A 49 -9.15 1.43 29.26
C PHE A 49 -9.33 2.36 28.05
N ASP A 50 -10.36 2.16 27.23
CA ASP A 50 -10.72 3.06 26.12
C ASP A 50 -11.42 4.31 26.67
N HIS A 51 -10.66 5.37 26.98
CA HIS A 51 -11.24 6.65 27.38
C HIS A 51 -11.34 7.58 26.17
N ASN A 52 -12.53 8.13 25.95
CA ASN A 52 -12.80 8.93 24.74
C ASN A 52 -12.41 10.42 24.90
N ASP A 53 -12.02 10.84 26.10
CA ASP A 53 -11.51 12.17 26.45
C ASP A 53 -10.07 12.37 25.97
N SER A 54 -9.20 11.36 26.13
CA SER A 54 -7.79 11.41 25.70
C SER A 54 -7.29 10.07 25.13
N PRO A 55 -7.86 9.57 24.01
CA PRO A 55 -7.61 8.21 23.51
C PRO A 55 -6.15 7.95 23.10
N ARG A 56 -5.34 8.99 22.87
CA ARG A 56 -3.90 8.86 22.55
C ARG A 56 -3.01 8.76 23.80
N GLU A 57 -3.51 9.21 24.94
CA GLU A 57 -2.75 9.23 26.20
C GLU A 57 -2.95 7.95 27.02
N ASP A 58 -4.05 7.23 26.77
CA ASP A 58 -4.40 5.95 27.40
C ASP A 58 -3.25 4.94 27.45
N VAL A 59 -2.49 4.78 26.37
CA VAL A 59 -1.39 3.78 26.34
C VAL A 59 -0.21 4.23 27.20
N ALA A 60 0.00 5.54 27.35
CA ALA A 60 1.07 6.11 28.17
C ALA A 60 0.69 6.13 29.66
N SER A 61 -0.57 6.37 30.01
CA SER A 61 -1.08 6.37 31.39
C SER A 61 -1.09 4.97 31.99
N MET A 62 -1.48 3.94 31.23
CA MET A 62 -1.62 2.56 31.72
C MET A 62 -0.31 1.91 32.19
N GLY A 63 0.83 2.33 31.62
CA GLY A 63 2.13 1.90 32.12
C GLY A 63 2.46 2.40 33.53
N ARG A 64 1.79 3.48 33.97
CA ARG A 64 1.94 4.05 35.32
C ARG A 64 0.94 3.47 36.31
N GLU A 65 -0.26 3.10 35.83
CA GLU A 65 -1.35 2.58 36.66
C GLU A 65 -1.25 1.07 36.97
N GLY A 66 -0.35 0.33 36.30
CA GLY A 66 -0.11 -1.09 36.57
C GLY A 66 -1.25 -2.05 36.17
N LYS A 67 -2.29 -1.55 35.48
CA LYS A 67 -3.46 -2.32 35.04
C LYS A 67 -3.17 -3.38 33.96
N LEU A 68 -2.07 -3.23 33.21
CA LEU A 68 -1.64 -4.19 32.18
C LEU A 68 -0.31 -4.83 32.57
N SER A 69 -0.14 -6.12 32.23
CA SER A 69 1.18 -6.75 32.29
C SER A 69 2.14 -6.05 31.32
N ALA A 70 3.44 -6.11 31.61
CA ALA A 70 4.46 -5.52 30.73
C ALA A 70 4.37 -6.04 29.28
N GLN A 71 4.00 -7.31 29.11
CA GLN A 71 3.81 -7.93 27.79
C GLN A 71 2.57 -7.38 27.07
N GLN A 72 1.45 -7.24 27.78
CA GLN A 72 0.22 -6.66 27.22
C GLN A 72 0.44 -5.20 26.82
N LEU A 73 1.07 -4.40 27.68
CA LEU A 73 1.41 -3.01 27.39
C LEU A 73 2.32 -2.91 26.15
N ALA A 74 3.33 -3.77 26.04
CA ALA A 74 4.21 -3.80 24.88
C ALA A 74 3.47 -4.18 23.58
N MET A 75 2.51 -5.10 23.65
CA MET A 75 1.67 -5.47 22.50
C MET A 75 0.77 -4.31 22.08
N VAL A 76 0.09 -3.63 23.01
CA VAL A 76 -0.75 -2.46 22.72
C VAL A 76 0.07 -1.35 22.07
N LYS A 77 1.27 -1.06 22.58
CA LYS A 77 2.20 -0.08 21.98
C LYS A 77 2.59 -0.45 20.54
N ARG A 78 2.84 -1.74 20.27
CA ARG A 78 3.13 -2.21 18.90
C ARG A 78 1.91 -2.03 17.98
N TRP A 79 0.72 -2.32 18.48
CA TRP A 79 -0.53 -2.14 17.73
C TRP A 79 -0.78 -0.66 17.39
N GLU A 80 -0.55 0.23 18.36
CA GLU A 80 -0.66 1.68 18.14
C GLU A 80 0.35 2.17 17.11
N GLY A 81 1.60 1.73 17.19
CA GLY A 81 2.60 2.01 16.17
C GLY A 81 2.20 1.50 14.77
N ALA A 82 1.62 0.31 14.69
CA ALA A 82 1.13 -0.26 13.43
C ALA A 82 -0.04 0.55 12.84
N HIS A 83 -0.99 0.98 13.68
CA HIS A 83 -2.12 1.83 13.29
C HIS A 83 -1.66 3.19 12.76
N THR A 84 -0.85 3.91 13.53
CA THR A 84 -0.33 5.23 13.13
C THR A 84 0.42 5.15 11.80
N ASN A 85 1.28 4.14 11.64
CA ASN A 85 2.01 3.95 10.39
C ASN A 85 1.08 3.62 9.21
N ALA A 86 -0.02 2.90 9.43
CA ALA A 86 -1.00 2.61 8.38
C ALA A 86 -1.77 3.85 7.96
N VAL A 87 -2.12 4.72 8.91
CA VAL A 87 -2.77 6.00 8.64
C VAL A 87 -1.85 6.93 7.84
N GLU A 88 -0.58 7.07 8.25
CA GLU A 88 0.41 7.88 7.52
C GLU A 88 0.65 7.34 6.10
N GLY A 89 0.85 6.03 5.97
CA GLY A 89 1.07 5.37 4.69
C GLY A 89 -0.14 5.42 3.76
N TYR A 90 -1.35 5.50 4.31
CA TYR A 90 -2.58 5.60 3.50
C TYR A 90 -2.62 6.90 2.70
N THR A 91 -2.17 8.02 3.27
CA THR A 91 -2.11 9.31 2.57
C THR A 91 -1.23 9.25 1.31
N VAL A 92 -0.04 8.65 1.43
CA VAL A 92 0.89 8.48 0.30
C VAL A 92 0.30 7.55 -0.77
N PHE A 93 -0.41 6.51 -0.34
CA PHE A 93 -1.12 5.60 -1.24
C PHE A 93 -2.22 6.31 -2.04
N VAL A 94 -3.08 7.06 -1.36
CA VAL A 94 -4.14 7.86 -2.00
C VAL A 94 -3.53 8.82 -3.03
N ALA A 95 -2.47 9.54 -2.67
CA ALA A 95 -1.78 10.45 -3.57
C ALA A 95 -1.24 9.74 -4.82
N GLY A 96 -0.59 8.59 -4.66
CA GLY A 96 -0.06 7.81 -5.79
C GLY A 96 -1.16 7.27 -6.71
N VAL A 97 -2.26 6.77 -6.15
CA VAL A 97 -3.40 6.27 -6.91
C VAL A 97 -4.07 7.40 -7.70
N LEU A 98 -4.39 8.53 -7.05
CA LEU A 98 -5.07 9.65 -7.69
C LEU A 98 -4.20 10.29 -8.78
N LEU A 99 -2.91 10.47 -8.53
CA LEU A 99 -1.98 11.01 -9.52
C LEU A 99 -1.84 10.06 -10.73
N GLY A 100 -1.76 8.75 -10.48
CA GLY A 100 -1.71 7.73 -11.53
C GLY A 100 -2.98 7.71 -12.40
N LEU A 101 -4.15 7.80 -11.78
CA LEU A 101 -5.42 7.92 -12.49
C LEU A 101 -5.50 9.19 -13.32
N HIS A 102 -5.13 10.34 -12.72
CA HIS A 102 -5.14 11.64 -13.39
C HIS A 102 -4.22 11.67 -14.63
N ALA A 103 -3.02 11.10 -14.52
CA ALA A 103 -2.07 11.02 -15.62
C ALA A 103 -2.40 9.96 -16.69
N GLY A 104 -3.44 9.14 -16.49
CA GLY A 104 -3.80 8.07 -17.42
C GLY A 104 -2.77 6.94 -17.48
N VAL A 105 -2.12 6.60 -16.35
CA VAL A 105 -1.26 5.42 -16.26
C VAL A 105 -2.10 4.16 -16.55
N PRO A 106 -1.59 3.17 -17.31
CA PRO A 106 -2.37 1.99 -17.66
C PRO A 106 -3.02 1.32 -16.45
N THR A 107 -4.33 1.09 -16.54
CA THR A 107 -5.14 0.54 -15.43
C THR A 107 -4.60 -0.76 -14.89
N GLN A 108 -4.14 -1.66 -15.76
CA GLN A 108 -3.57 -2.94 -15.36
C GLN A 108 -2.32 -2.76 -14.48
N THR A 109 -1.47 -1.77 -14.80
CA THR A 109 -0.30 -1.42 -14.00
C THR A 109 -0.69 -0.85 -12.64
N LEU A 110 -1.66 0.08 -12.60
CA LEU A 110 -2.14 0.64 -11.34
C LEU A 110 -2.76 -0.43 -10.44
N ASN A 111 -3.61 -1.31 -10.99
CA ASN A 111 -4.22 -2.41 -10.23
C ASN A 111 -3.17 -3.32 -9.59
N GLY A 112 -2.09 -3.65 -10.32
CA GLY A 112 -0.98 -4.43 -9.78
C GLY A 112 -0.24 -3.72 -8.65
N LEU A 113 0.09 -2.43 -8.82
CA LEU A 113 0.78 -1.64 -7.80
C LEU A 113 -0.08 -1.45 -6.53
N MET A 114 -1.39 -1.24 -6.70
CA MET A 114 -2.33 -1.18 -5.57
C MET A 114 -2.47 -2.51 -4.84
N ALA A 115 -2.45 -3.63 -5.57
CA ALA A 115 -2.44 -4.96 -4.95
C ALA A 115 -1.16 -5.19 -4.14
N ILE A 116 0.01 -4.85 -4.70
CA ILE A 116 1.31 -4.95 -4.01
C ILE A 116 1.30 -4.12 -2.72
N TYR A 117 0.85 -2.86 -2.79
CA TYR A 117 0.72 -2.01 -1.62
C TYR A 117 -0.13 -2.68 -0.53
N SER A 118 -1.33 -3.15 -0.89
CA SER A 118 -2.30 -3.70 0.05
C SER A 118 -1.76 -4.95 0.75
N LEU A 119 -1.16 -5.87 -0.01
CA LEU A 119 -0.55 -7.08 0.53
C LEU A 119 0.64 -6.75 1.44
N ALA A 120 1.47 -5.78 1.04
CA ALA A 120 2.57 -5.31 1.86
C ALA A 120 2.09 -4.69 3.18
N ARG A 121 0.98 -3.93 3.18
CA ARG A 121 0.41 -3.36 4.41
C ARG A 121 -0.14 -4.43 5.35
N ILE A 122 -0.77 -5.47 4.83
CA ILE A 122 -1.23 -6.63 5.62
C ILE A 122 -0.02 -7.34 6.25
N GLY A 123 1.00 -7.66 5.44
CA GLY A 123 2.24 -8.29 5.92
C GLY A 123 2.97 -7.45 6.97
N PHE A 124 3.03 -6.13 6.76
CA PHE A 124 3.60 -5.18 7.72
C PHE A 124 2.84 -5.21 9.06
N GLY A 125 1.50 -5.09 9.05
CA GLY A 125 0.70 -5.07 10.27
C GLY A 125 0.84 -6.36 11.09
N ILE A 126 0.76 -7.52 10.43
CA ILE A 126 0.97 -8.83 11.06
C ILE A 126 2.38 -8.90 11.66
N SER A 127 3.40 -8.52 10.88
CA SER A 127 4.80 -8.54 11.33
C SER A 127 5.03 -7.61 12.52
N TYR A 128 4.41 -6.43 12.52
CA TYR A 128 4.57 -5.45 13.58
C TYR A 128 3.97 -5.92 14.90
N ILE A 129 2.77 -6.50 14.84
CA ILE A 129 2.02 -6.87 16.05
C ILE A 129 2.52 -8.19 16.63
N ALA A 130 2.72 -9.20 15.78
CA ALA A 130 2.97 -10.59 16.20
C ALA A 130 4.45 -10.91 16.45
N ILE A 131 5.40 -10.24 15.78
CA ILE A 131 6.82 -10.58 15.88
C ILE A 131 7.46 -9.84 17.06
N GLN A 132 7.96 -10.61 18.03
CA GLN A 132 8.70 -10.10 19.19
C GLN A 132 10.21 -10.29 19.07
N SER A 133 10.68 -11.16 18.17
CA SER A 133 12.10 -11.46 18.03
C SER A 133 12.83 -10.40 17.19
N LYS A 134 14.00 -9.97 17.67
CA LYS A 134 14.86 -9.00 16.99
C LYS A 134 15.28 -9.48 15.60
N GLU A 135 15.54 -10.78 15.46
CA GLU A 135 15.97 -11.43 14.21
C GLU A 135 14.89 -11.45 13.11
N LYS A 136 13.60 -11.43 13.46
CA LYS A 136 12.51 -11.42 12.46
C LYS A 136 11.95 -10.01 12.23
N SER A 137 12.50 -9.00 12.92
CA SER A 137 12.04 -7.61 12.82
C SER A 137 12.32 -6.96 11.46
N TRP A 138 13.27 -7.50 10.67
CA TRP A 138 13.55 -7.00 9.32
C TRP A 138 12.39 -7.22 8.34
N LEU A 139 11.50 -8.20 8.60
CA LEU A 139 10.30 -8.43 7.78
C LEU A 139 9.40 -7.19 7.76
N ARG A 140 9.31 -6.49 8.90
CA ARG A 140 8.60 -5.21 8.98
C ARG A 140 9.20 -4.19 8.01
N THR A 141 10.52 -4.07 7.99
CA THR A 141 11.23 -3.14 7.10
C THR A 141 11.03 -3.51 5.63
N LEU A 142 11.09 -4.80 5.30
CA LEU A 142 10.83 -5.29 3.95
C LEU A 142 9.42 -4.88 3.48
N PHE A 143 8.38 -5.25 4.22
CA PHE A 143 7.00 -4.94 3.85
C PHE A 143 6.75 -3.42 3.80
N TRP A 144 7.36 -2.66 4.71
CA TRP A 144 7.26 -1.21 4.70
C TRP A 144 7.83 -0.61 3.41
N TRP A 145 9.05 -1.02 3.02
CA TRP A 145 9.65 -0.55 1.78
C TRP A 145 8.90 -1.01 0.54
N THR A 146 8.42 -2.26 0.49
CA THR A 146 7.59 -2.75 -0.62
C THR A 146 6.36 -1.88 -0.83
N GLY A 147 5.66 -1.52 0.26
CA GLY A 147 4.52 -0.61 0.20
C GLY A 147 4.92 0.78 -0.34
N ASN A 148 5.95 1.40 0.22
CA ASN A 148 6.40 2.73 -0.21
C ASN A 148 6.88 2.76 -1.67
N ILE A 149 7.66 1.77 -2.09
CA ILE A 149 8.16 1.65 -3.47
C ILE A 149 6.99 1.53 -4.45
N SER A 150 5.92 0.81 -4.10
CA SER A 150 4.73 0.73 -4.96
C SER A 150 4.07 2.10 -5.17
N CYS A 151 3.96 2.93 -4.13
CA CYS A 151 3.42 4.29 -4.22
C CYS A 151 4.32 5.20 -5.05
N ILE A 152 5.63 5.18 -4.79
CA ILE A 152 6.61 5.95 -5.55
C ILE A 152 6.57 5.55 -7.02
N THR A 153 6.44 4.25 -7.31
CA THR A 153 6.35 3.76 -8.69
C THR A 153 5.09 4.29 -9.41
N MET A 154 3.94 4.36 -8.73
CA MET A 154 2.74 4.98 -9.30
C MET A 154 2.99 6.46 -9.65
N MET A 155 3.61 7.21 -8.73
CA MET A 155 3.93 8.63 -8.92
C MET A 155 4.95 8.86 -10.04
N VAL A 156 6.02 8.05 -10.12
CA VAL A 156 7.04 8.13 -11.16
C VAL A 156 6.45 7.83 -12.53
N ARG A 157 5.59 6.80 -12.64
CA ARG A 157 4.91 6.48 -13.90
C ARG A 157 3.97 7.60 -14.34
N ALA A 158 3.24 8.19 -13.39
CA ALA A 158 2.40 9.35 -13.66
C ALA A 158 3.24 10.54 -14.18
N GLY A 159 4.35 10.86 -13.51
CA GLY A 159 5.26 11.93 -13.93
C GLY A 159 5.83 11.70 -15.34
N LYS A 160 6.29 10.49 -15.65
CA LYS A 160 6.77 10.13 -17.00
C LYS A 160 5.70 10.33 -18.06
N LYS A 161 4.44 10.06 -17.74
CA LYS A 161 3.32 10.23 -18.66
C LYS A 161 2.95 11.70 -18.87
N ILE A 162 2.94 12.49 -17.80
CA ILE A 162 2.70 13.94 -17.87
C ILE A 162 3.78 14.65 -18.70
N ILE A 163 5.05 14.26 -18.54
CA ILE A 163 6.18 14.86 -19.27
C ILE A 163 6.29 14.30 -20.71
N GLY A 164 5.49 13.29 -21.08
CA GLY A 164 5.51 12.69 -22.42
C GLY A 164 6.68 11.73 -22.70
N ILE A 165 7.43 11.31 -21.67
CA ILE A 165 8.60 10.42 -21.80
C ILE A 165 8.19 9.01 -22.26
N GLU A 166 7.00 8.53 -21.88
CA GLU A 166 6.49 7.22 -22.33
C GLU A 166 6.12 7.20 -23.82
N HIS A 167 5.72 8.34 -24.39
CA HIS A 167 5.35 8.42 -25.80
C HIS A 167 6.59 8.53 -26.71
N SER A 168 7.61 9.26 -26.26
CA SER A 168 8.86 9.44 -27.02
C SER A 168 9.73 8.18 -27.07
N SER A 169 9.69 7.34 -26.02
CA SER A 169 10.46 6.09 -25.98
C SER A 169 9.90 5.00 -26.90
N SER A 170 8.58 4.87 -27.05
CA SER A 170 8.00 3.92 -28.01
C SER A 170 8.22 4.33 -29.47
N VAL A 171 8.19 5.64 -29.76
CA VAL A 171 8.41 6.17 -31.12
C VAL A 171 9.86 5.99 -31.55
N THR A 172 10.83 6.30 -30.67
CA THR A 172 12.25 6.13 -30.98
C THR A 172 12.67 4.67 -31.16
N GLU A 173 12.07 3.74 -30.42
CA GLU A 173 12.34 2.31 -30.58
C GLU A 173 11.83 1.78 -31.93
N ASP A 174 10.61 2.18 -32.33
CA ASP A 174 10.02 1.78 -33.61
C ASP A 174 10.79 2.37 -34.81
N ASP A 175 11.16 3.66 -34.74
CA ASP A 175 12.00 4.31 -35.74
C ASP A 175 13.36 3.60 -35.89
N SER A 176 13.99 3.21 -34.78
CA SER A 176 15.27 2.50 -34.82
C SER A 176 15.16 1.09 -35.43
N MET A 177 14.03 0.42 -35.22
CA MET A 177 13.74 -0.90 -35.77
C MET A 177 13.42 -0.83 -37.27
N ILE A 178 12.70 0.20 -37.70
CA ILE A 178 12.44 0.49 -39.10
C ILE A 178 13.76 0.76 -39.81
N GLN A 179 14.60 1.67 -39.29
CA GLN A 179 15.92 1.99 -39.89
C GLN A 179 16.82 0.76 -40.01
N ARG A 180 16.87 -0.12 -38.99
CA ARG A 180 17.62 -1.39 -39.06
C ARG A 180 17.11 -2.36 -40.11
N LYS A 181 15.80 -2.38 -40.40
CA LYS A 181 15.23 -3.22 -41.45
C LYS A 181 15.56 -2.67 -42.83
N THR A 182 15.50 -1.36 -43.01
CA THR A 182 15.81 -0.70 -44.29
C THR A 182 17.28 -0.85 -44.67
N GLN A 183 18.19 -0.91 -43.69
CA GLN A 183 19.64 -1.04 -43.93
C GLN A 183 20.12 -2.48 -44.18
N LYS A 184 19.23 -3.47 -44.06
CA LYS A 184 19.51 -4.91 -44.30
C LYS A 184 18.91 -5.45 -45.61
N MET A 185 18.33 -4.58 -46.45
CA MET A 185 17.95 -4.85 -47.84
C MET A 185 18.93 -4.16 -48.77
#